data_AF-A0A6F8V4V6-F1
#
_entry.id   AF-A0A6F8V4V6-F1
#
_cell.length_a   1.000
_cell.length_b   1.000
_cell.length_c   1.000
_cell.angle_alpha   90.00
_cell.angle_beta   90.00
_cell.angle_gamma   90.00
#
_symmetry.space_group_name_H-M   'P 1'
#
loop_
_entity.id
_entity.type
_entity.pdbx_description
1 polymer ?
#
loop_
_entity_poly.entity_id
_entity_poly.type
_entity_poly.pdbx_seq_one_letter_code
_entity_poly.pdbx_strand_id
1 'polypeptide(L)'
;MIGIYVPRPGSPAETMIRPHSAVVATIEDGADMASCFFEGNVHGAQNLRSFHDRLVVAAGRLTCDYPTTARALVPVGDLIKVASYDPRFLAVRDVTDGKRLSDWAGEPVESITGVTLPVGRRTWSELSAVSDELRPVGARSMFAFRSRAGQILVFGPDKVAEVLAGDDPRAQAFAIEPQAPQPRFG
;
A
#
# COMPACT_ATOMS: atom_id res chain seq x y z
N MET A 1 1.62 -7.18 -8.83
CA MET A 1 2.35 -6.09 -8.12
C MET A 1 2.03 -4.79 -8.80
N ILE A 2 1.90 -3.70 -8.04
CA ILE A 2 1.68 -2.35 -8.56
C ILE A 2 2.96 -1.53 -8.32
N GLY A 3 3.39 -0.68 -9.25
CA GLY A 3 4.54 0.20 -9.01
C GLY A 3 4.16 1.40 -8.15
N ILE A 4 5.03 1.80 -7.22
CA ILE A 4 4.95 3.07 -6.49
C ILE A 4 5.95 4.02 -7.13
N TYR A 5 5.46 5.20 -7.51
CA TYR A 5 6.25 6.20 -8.23
C TYR A 5 6.29 7.51 -7.47
N VAL A 6 7.33 8.29 -7.74
CA VAL A 6 7.35 9.72 -7.47
C VAL A 6 7.56 10.48 -8.77
N PRO A 7 7.03 11.71 -8.91
CA PRO A 7 7.36 12.55 -10.05
C PRO A 7 8.86 12.86 -10.11
N ARG A 8 9.41 12.94 -11.32
CA ARG A 8 10.78 13.41 -11.54
C ARG A 8 10.83 14.91 -11.22
N PRO A 9 11.85 15.39 -10.46
CA PRO A 9 12.01 16.82 -10.21
C PRO A 9 12.10 17.62 -11.51
N GLY A 10 11.36 18.73 -11.58
CA GLY A 10 11.25 19.60 -12.76
C GLY A 10 10.37 19.09 -13.88
N SER A 11 9.76 17.90 -13.74
CA SER A 11 8.85 17.36 -14.74
C SER A 11 7.45 18.00 -14.67
N PRO A 12 6.68 17.99 -15.77
CA PRO A 12 5.26 18.34 -15.73
C PRO A 12 4.46 17.55 -14.68
N ALA A 13 4.79 16.28 -14.46
CA ALA A 13 4.14 15.44 -13.46
C ALA A 13 4.28 15.97 -12.03
N GLU A 14 5.43 16.57 -11.69
CA GLU A 14 5.68 17.16 -10.37
C GLU A 14 4.75 18.34 -10.08
N THR A 15 4.47 19.16 -11.11
CA THR A 15 3.57 20.31 -10.95
C THR A 15 2.10 19.88 -10.93
N MET A 16 1.76 18.83 -11.69
CA MET A 16 0.40 18.33 -11.79
C MET A 16 -0.06 17.53 -10.57
N ILE A 17 0.83 16.71 -10.01
CA ILE A 17 0.52 15.84 -8.87
C ILE A 17 0.86 16.57 -7.58
N ARG A 18 -0.14 16.78 -6.73
CA ARG A 18 0.05 17.45 -5.44
C ARG A 18 1.18 16.77 -4.63
N PRO A 19 2.07 17.53 -3.97
CA PRO A 19 3.07 16.98 -3.06
C PRO A 19 2.47 16.00 -2.05
N HIS A 20 3.27 14.99 -1.66
CA HIS A 20 2.90 13.94 -0.70
C HIS A 20 1.78 12.99 -1.14
N SER A 21 1.34 13.08 -2.41
CA SER A 21 0.39 12.12 -2.97
C SER A 21 1.04 10.75 -3.12
N ALA A 22 0.30 9.70 -2.78
CA ALA A 22 0.70 8.35 -3.19
C ALA A 22 0.39 8.20 -4.68
N VAL A 23 1.37 7.81 -5.50
CA VAL A 23 1.24 7.63 -6.95
C VAL A 23 1.52 6.19 -7.31
N VAL A 24 0.60 5.57 -8.05
CA VAL A 24 0.69 4.18 -8.46
C VAL A 24 0.37 4.00 -9.93
N ALA A 25 1.06 3.04 -10.56
CA ALA A 25 0.81 2.66 -11.94
C ALA A 25 1.22 1.19 -12.18
N THR A 26 0.65 0.59 -13.22
CA THR A 26 1.21 -0.59 -13.89
C THR A 26 1.69 -0.10 -15.25
N ILE A 27 3.00 -0.21 -15.51
CA ILE A 27 3.63 0.25 -16.76
C ILE A 27 4.05 -0.99 -17.54
N GLU A 28 3.53 -1.13 -18.76
CA GLU A 28 3.91 -2.21 -19.67
C GLU A 28 5.31 -1.95 -20.24
N ASP A 29 6.04 -3.02 -20.56
CA ASP A 29 7.38 -2.91 -21.15
C ASP A 29 7.30 -2.19 -22.50
N GLY A 30 8.09 -1.12 -22.65
CA GLY A 30 8.11 -0.29 -23.86
C GLY A 30 7.01 0.76 -23.95
N ALA A 31 6.16 0.92 -22.92
CA ALA A 31 5.17 1.99 -22.90
C ALA A 31 5.82 3.37 -22.72
N ASP A 32 5.37 4.36 -23.51
CA ASP A 32 5.79 5.76 -23.36
C ASP A 32 4.95 6.52 -22.32
N MET A 33 3.73 6.05 -22.06
CA MET A 33 2.76 6.67 -21.15
C MET A 33 2.31 5.68 -20.09
N ALA A 34 2.14 6.17 -18.86
CA ALA A 34 1.61 5.43 -17.72
C ALA A 34 0.24 5.97 -17.32
N SER A 35 -0.74 5.08 -17.18
CA SER A 35 -2.01 5.40 -16.51
C SER A 35 -1.78 5.39 -15.00
N CYS A 36 -1.61 6.58 -14.43
CA CYS A 36 -1.31 6.76 -13.01
C CYS A 36 -2.58 7.07 -12.24
N PHE A 37 -2.75 6.41 -11.09
CA PHE A 37 -3.72 6.78 -10.07
C PHE A 37 -2.98 7.39 -8.89
N PHE A 38 -3.60 8.38 -8.25
CA PHE A 38 -3.00 9.03 -7.10
C PHE A 38 -4.02 9.43 -6.02
N GLU A 39 -3.54 9.65 -4.81
CA GLU A 39 -4.31 10.17 -3.69
C GLU A 39 -3.44 11.13 -2.87
N GLY A 40 -3.87 12.39 -2.78
CA GLY A 40 -3.14 13.48 -2.12
C GLY A 40 -3.91 14.12 -0.97
N ASN A 41 -5.04 13.54 -0.56
CA ASN A 41 -5.94 14.01 0.48
C ASN A 41 -6.33 15.50 0.33
N VAL A 42 -6.78 15.90 -0.87
CA VAL A 42 -7.10 17.30 -1.21
C VAL A 42 -8.17 17.91 -0.31
N HIS A 43 -9.09 17.09 0.20
CA HIS A 43 -10.20 17.52 1.04
C HIS A 43 -9.96 17.33 2.55
N GLY A 44 -8.77 16.90 2.98
CA GLY A 44 -8.43 16.77 4.40
C GLY A 44 -9.19 15.67 5.13
N ALA A 45 -9.53 14.56 4.45
CA ALA A 45 -10.16 13.40 5.03
C ALA A 45 -9.31 12.83 6.18
N GLN A 46 -9.91 12.66 7.36
CA GLN A 46 -9.20 12.29 8.57
C GLN A 46 -8.63 10.87 8.55
N ASN A 47 -9.16 10.01 7.69
CA ASN A 47 -8.72 8.63 7.50
C ASN A 47 -7.60 8.49 6.45
N LEU A 48 -7.10 9.59 5.86
CA LEU A 48 -6.03 9.61 4.85
C LEU A 48 -4.80 10.40 5.32
N ARG A 49 -4.43 10.22 6.59
CA ARG A 49 -3.36 10.97 7.26
C ARG A 49 -1.97 10.46 6.87
N SER A 50 -1.79 9.15 6.77
CA SER A 50 -0.50 8.56 6.38
C SER A 50 -0.40 8.33 4.87
N PHE A 51 0.83 8.29 4.36
CA PHE A 51 1.11 7.96 2.97
C PHE A 51 0.61 6.56 2.64
N HIS A 52 0.70 5.63 3.59
CA HIS A 52 0.15 4.28 3.45
C HIS A 52 -1.36 4.29 3.23
N ASP A 53 -2.13 5.10 3.98
CA ASP A 53 -3.58 5.21 3.77
C ASP A 53 -3.91 5.72 2.36
N ARG A 54 -3.18 6.73 1.89
CA ARG A 54 -3.30 7.28 0.53
C ARG A 54 -2.95 6.23 -0.53
N LEU A 55 -1.88 5.45 -0.29
CA LEU A 55 -1.43 4.37 -1.17
C LEU A 55 -2.48 3.27 -1.31
N VAL A 56 -3.10 2.84 -0.19
CA VAL A 56 -4.19 1.86 -0.19
C VAL A 56 -5.33 2.32 -1.11
N VAL A 57 -5.74 3.59 -1.00
CA VAL A 57 -6.81 4.16 -1.85
C VAL A 57 -6.41 4.24 -3.31
N ALA A 58 -5.22 4.77 -3.62
CA ALA A 58 -4.75 4.91 -4.99
C ALA A 58 -4.61 3.53 -5.68
N ALA A 59 -4.03 2.55 -4.98
CA ALA A 59 -3.90 1.18 -5.45
C ALA A 59 -5.24 0.46 -5.60
N GLY A 60 -6.18 0.71 -4.67
CA GLY A 60 -7.55 0.22 -4.78
C GLY A 60 -8.22 0.70 -6.06
N ARG A 61 -8.15 2.01 -6.34
CA ARG A 61 -8.69 2.60 -7.58
C ARG A 61 -8.07 2.00 -8.83
N LEU A 62 -6.74 1.82 -8.85
CA LEU A 62 -6.04 1.20 -9.96
C LEU A 62 -6.48 -0.26 -10.17
N THR A 63 -6.64 -1.03 -9.09
CA THR A 63 -6.98 -2.46 -9.15
C THR A 63 -8.38 -2.71 -9.70
N CYS A 64 -9.33 -1.82 -9.40
CA CYS A 64 -10.72 -1.95 -9.87
C CYS A 64 -11.08 -0.99 -11.02
N ASP A 65 -10.09 -0.32 -11.63
CA ASP A 65 -10.26 0.72 -12.65
C ASP A 65 -11.37 1.74 -12.30
N TYR A 66 -11.35 2.22 -11.04
CA TYR A 66 -12.42 3.06 -10.52
C TYR A 66 -12.46 4.42 -11.22
N PRO A 67 -13.62 4.85 -11.75
CA PRO A 67 -13.76 6.18 -12.34
C PRO A 67 -13.44 7.29 -11.32
N THR A 68 -12.41 8.08 -11.58
CA THR A 68 -11.97 9.16 -10.69
C THR A 68 -11.33 10.30 -11.47
N THR A 69 -11.31 11.49 -10.88
CA THR A 69 -10.49 12.63 -11.33
C THR A 69 -9.05 12.54 -10.84
N ALA A 70 -8.78 11.70 -9.83
CA ALA A 70 -7.44 11.47 -9.29
C ALA A 70 -6.68 10.39 -10.11
N ARG A 71 -6.65 10.58 -11.43
CA ARG A 71 -5.91 9.77 -12.40
C ARG A 71 -5.39 10.64 -13.54
N ALA A 72 -4.26 10.28 -14.14
CA ALA A 72 -3.70 10.97 -15.30
C ALA A 72 -2.86 10.02 -16.17
N LEU A 73 -2.76 10.33 -17.47
CA LEU A 73 -1.73 9.77 -18.34
C LEU A 73 -0.46 10.61 -18.18
N VAL A 74 0.63 9.97 -17.78
CA VAL A 74 1.91 10.62 -17.50
C VAL A 74 3.01 9.99 -18.36
N PRO A 75 3.90 10.76 -18.98
CA PRO A 75 5.07 10.19 -19.65
C PRO A 75 5.88 9.33 -18.68
N VAL A 76 6.28 8.12 -19.09
CA VAL A 76 7.06 7.23 -18.21
C VAL A 76 8.38 7.88 -17.79
N GLY A 77 8.97 8.70 -18.66
CA GLY A 77 10.17 9.49 -18.36
C GLY A 77 10.00 10.46 -17.17
N ASP A 78 8.78 10.91 -16.88
CA ASP A 78 8.47 11.83 -15.78
C ASP A 78 8.28 11.11 -14.43
N LEU A 79 8.38 9.78 -14.40
CA LEU A 79 8.18 8.98 -13.20
C LEU A 79 9.48 8.30 -12.77
N ILE A 80 9.64 8.17 -11.45
CA ILE A 80 10.73 7.41 -10.84
C ILE A 80 10.10 6.34 -9.96
N LYS A 81 10.30 5.07 -10.32
CA LYS A 81 9.84 3.94 -9.50
C LYS A 81 10.70 3.88 -8.24
N VAL A 82 10.06 3.88 -7.08
CA VAL A 82 10.74 3.85 -5.77
C VAL A 82 10.46 2.58 -4.97
N ALA A 83 9.37 1.88 -5.29
CA ALA A 83 8.99 0.62 -4.66
C ALA A 83 7.92 -0.12 -5.49
N SER A 84 7.55 -1.31 -5.03
CA SER A 84 6.36 -2.06 -5.46
C SER A 84 5.33 -2.11 -4.33
N TYR A 85 4.07 -2.34 -4.67
CA TYR A 85 2.96 -2.53 -3.73
C TYR A 85 2.25 -3.85 -4.03
N ASP A 86 2.05 -4.66 -2.98
CA ASP A 86 1.19 -5.84 -3.04
C ASP A 86 -0.19 -5.49 -2.49
N PRO A 87 -1.21 -5.29 -3.35
CA PRO A 87 -2.55 -4.95 -2.90
C PRO A 87 -3.22 -6.10 -2.13
N ARG A 88 -2.78 -7.36 -2.31
CA ARG A 88 -3.35 -8.51 -1.61
C ARG A 88 -3.02 -8.47 -0.12
N PHE A 89 -1.81 -8.01 0.21
CA PHE A 89 -1.27 -7.86 1.56
C PHE A 89 -1.13 -6.40 2.02
N LEU A 90 -1.65 -5.45 1.24
CA LEU A 90 -1.56 -4.00 1.49
C LEU A 90 -0.15 -3.55 1.93
N ALA A 91 0.87 -4.09 1.27
CA ALA A 91 2.25 -3.99 1.73
C ALA A 91 3.16 -3.38 0.67
N VAL A 92 4.05 -2.50 1.11
CA VAL A 92 5.15 -2.00 0.28
C VAL A 92 6.24 -3.08 0.21
N ARG A 93 6.72 -3.37 -1.00
CA ARG A 93 7.74 -4.36 -1.33
C ARG A 93 8.82 -3.74 -2.21
N ASP A 94 9.98 -4.38 -2.29
CA ASP A 94 11.04 -4.05 -3.26
C ASP A 94 11.39 -2.55 -3.29
N VAL A 95 11.60 -1.95 -2.11
CA VAL A 95 11.98 -0.53 -2.01
C VAL A 95 13.35 -0.33 -2.64
N THR A 96 13.40 0.41 -3.74
CA THR A 96 14.62 0.67 -4.52
C THR A 96 15.26 2.02 -4.17
N ASP A 97 14.48 2.99 -3.71
CA ASP A 97 14.94 4.32 -3.29
C ASP A 97 14.12 4.82 -2.09
N GLY A 98 14.46 4.32 -0.90
CA GLY A 98 13.75 4.64 0.34
C GLY A 98 13.88 6.10 0.75
N LYS A 99 15.02 6.75 0.45
CA LYS A 99 15.23 8.17 0.74
C LYS A 99 14.26 9.03 -0.07
N ARG A 100 14.18 8.81 -1.38
CA ARG A 100 13.27 9.55 -2.25
C ARG A 100 11.81 9.31 -1.91
N LEU A 101 11.44 8.07 -1.58
CA LEU A 101 10.10 7.75 -1.10
C LEU A 101 9.77 8.55 0.17
N SER A 102 10.70 8.57 1.14
CA SER A 102 10.51 9.30 2.40
C SER A 102 10.43 10.82 2.20
N ASP A 103 11.35 11.38 1.41
CA ASP A 103 11.37 12.81 1.09
C ASP A 103 10.05 13.25 0.41
N TRP A 104 9.57 12.47 -0.57
CA TRP A 104 8.32 12.75 -1.26
C TRP A 104 7.10 12.58 -0.35
N ALA A 105 7.06 11.52 0.44
CA ALA A 105 5.94 11.22 1.33
C ALA A 105 5.84 12.21 2.50
N GLY A 106 6.96 12.83 2.91
CA GLY A 106 7.04 13.62 4.13
C GLY A 106 6.98 12.75 5.41
N GLU A 107 7.26 11.45 5.28
CA GLU A 107 7.12 10.44 6.33
C GLU A 107 8.35 9.52 6.31
N PRO A 108 8.85 9.04 7.47
CA PRO A 108 9.93 8.05 7.50
C PRO A 108 9.56 6.78 6.73
N VAL A 109 10.51 6.16 6.04
CA VAL A 109 10.23 4.98 5.21
C VAL A 109 9.64 3.83 6.04
N GLU A 110 10.05 3.69 7.29
CA GLU A 110 9.55 2.67 8.23
C GLU A 110 8.07 2.90 8.58
N SER A 111 7.62 4.16 8.60
CA SER A 111 6.19 4.49 8.80
C SER A 111 5.34 4.11 7.59
N ILE A 112 5.95 4.06 6.40
CA ILE A 112 5.32 3.71 5.13
C ILE A 112 5.31 2.20 4.91
N THR A 113 6.43 1.53 5.16
CA THR A 113 6.60 0.08 4.95
C THR A 113 6.12 -0.77 6.12
N GLY A 114 5.99 -0.18 7.31
CA GLY A 114 5.75 -0.90 8.55
C GLY A 114 6.98 -1.62 9.09
N VAL A 115 6.83 -2.22 10.27
CA VAL A 115 7.88 -2.99 10.95
C VAL A 115 7.69 -4.48 10.67
N THR A 116 8.76 -5.13 10.19
CA THR A 116 8.79 -6.59 10.03
C THR A 116 9.11 -7.25 11.37
N LEU A 117 8.16 -8.02 11.88
CA LEU A 117 8.36 -8.84 13.07
C LEU A 117 9.04 -10.17 12.72
N PRO A 118 9.80 -10.77 13.64
CA PRO A 118 10.33 -12.11 13.43
C PRO A 118 9.18 -13.14 13.31
N VAL A 119 9.25 -14.07 12.36
CA VAL A 119 8.23 -15.11 12.10
C VAL A 119 8.12 -16.12 13.25
N GLY A 120 6.90 -16.55 13.57
CA GLY A 120 6.60 -17.53 14.63
C GLY A 120 5.81 -16.93 15.80
N ARG A 121 5.81 -17.63 16.95
CA ARG A 121 5.03 -17.23 18.14
C ARG A 121 5.61 -15.98 18.80
N ARG A 122 4.78 -14.97 19.04
CA ARG A 122 5.13 -13.70 19.70
C ARG A 122 4.15 -13.36 20.81
N THR A 123 4.71 -12.85 21.90
CA THR A 123 3.97 -12.33 23.04
C THR A 123 3.36 -10.96 22.73
N TRP A 124 2.31 -10.59 23.43
CA TRP A 124 1.68 -9.26 23.29
C TRP A 124 2.66 -8.09 23.44
N SER A 125 3.66 -8.19 24.32
CA SER A 125 4.69 -7.15 24.49
C SER A 125 5.52 -6.93 23.22
N GLU A 126 5.86 -8.00 22.51
CA GLU A 126 6.60 -7.92 21.24
C GLU A 126 5.74 -7.31 20.12
N LEU A 127 4.42 -7.48 20.19
CA LEU A 127 3.47 -6.96 19.20
C LEU A 127 3.10 -5.49 19.40
N SER A 128 3.39 -4.93 20.58
CA SER A 128 3.10 -3.52 20.88
C SER A 128 3.70 -2.56 19.83
N ALA A 129 4.88 -2.92 19.29
CA ALA A 129 5.58 -2.16 18.26
C ALA A 129 4.80 -1.99 16.94
N VAL A 130 3.81 -2.86 16.65
CA VAL A 130 3.02 -2.81 15.41
C VAL A 130 1.53 -2.62 15.67
N SER A 131 1.10 -2.51 16.92
CA SER A 131 -0.32 -2.54 17.29
C SER A 131 -1.17 -1.48 16.58
N ASP A 132 -0.65 -0.26 16.42
CA ASP A 132 -1.35 0.85 15.76
C ASP A 132 -1.50 0.69 14.24
N GLU A 133 -0.63 -0.12 13.61
CA GLU A 133 -0.67 -0.39 12.18
C GLU A 133 -1.46 -1.64 11.81
N LEU A 134 -1.84 -2.46 12.80
CA LEU A 134 -2.62 -3.67 12.54
C LEU A 134 -3.99 -3.36 11.95
N ARG A 135 -4.38 -4.12 10.93
CA ARG A 135 -5.70 -4.06 10.30
C ARG A 135 -6.35 -5.44 10.30
N PRO A 136 -7.62 -5.57 10.68
CA PRO A 136 -8.29 -6.87 10.70
C PRO A 136 -8.37 -7.46 9.29
N VAL A 137 -8.23 -8.78 9.19
CA VAL A 137 -8.38 -9.49 7.92
C VAL A 137 -9.81 -10.02 7.77
N GLY A 138 -10.57 -9.38 6.88
CA GLY A 138 -11.90 -9.82 6.49
C GLY A 138 -12.95 -9.72 7.61
N ALA A 139 -14.23 -9.89 7.25
CA ALA A 139 -15.34 -9.76 8.19
C ALA A 139 -15.52 -10.97 9.13
N ARG A 140 -14.77 -12.06 8.93
CA ARG A 140 -15.02 -13.38 9.56
C ARG A 140 -13.92 -13.89 10.48
N SER A 141 -12.79 -13.19 10.61
CA SER A 141 -11.72 -13.59 11.54
C SER A 141 -11.55 -12.51 12.62
N MET A 142 -12.08 -12.75 13.82
CA MET A 142 -11.89 -11.85 14.97
C MET A 142 -10.45 -11.87 15.52
N PHE A 143 -9.59 -12.75 14.99
CA PHE A 143 -8.27 -13.02 15.55
C PHE A 143 -7.13 -12.90 14.54
N ALA A 144 -7.39 -12.52 13.28
CA ALA A 144 -6.33 -12.34 12.29
C ALA A 144 -6.19 -10.87 11.90
N PHE A 145 -4.96 -10.37 11.98
CA PHE A 145 -4.61 -9.00 11.64
C PHE A 145 -3.47 -8.98 10.65
N ARG A 146 -3.34 -7.87 9.94
CA ARG A 146 -2.32 -7.62 8.95
C ARG A 146 -1.49 -6.41 9.36
N SER A 147 -0.18 -6.54 9.32
CA SER A 147 0.75 -5.42 9.49
C SER A 147 0.98 -4.67 8.17
N ARG A 148 1.55 -3.45 8.23
CA ARG A 148 1.95 -2.72 7.01
C ARG A 148 3.08 -3.40 6.25
N ALA A 149 3.91 -4.17 6.96
CA ALA A 149 4.94 -5.03 6.38
C ALA A 149 4.36 -6.26 5.63
N GLY A 150 3.03 -6.41 5.61
CA GLY A 150 2.34 -7.48 4.90
C GLY A 150 2.46 -8.84 5.57
N GLN A 151 2.68 -8.87 6.88
CA GLN A 151 2.63 -10.09 7.69
C GLN A 151 1.22 -10.31 8.20
N ILE A 152 0.87 -11.57 8.44
CA ILE A 152 -0.40 -11.95 9.07
C ILE A 152 -0.12 -12.36 10.50
N LEU A 153 -0.84 -11.77 11.44
CA LEU A 153 -0.78 -12.06 12.87
C LEU A 153 -2.07 -12.79 13.25
N VAL A 154 -1.96 -14.04 13.66
CA VAL A 154 -3.09 -14.85 14.11
C VAL A 154 -3.03 -15.00 15.62
N PHE A 155 -3.97 -14.37 16.32
CA PHE A 155 -4.04 -14.37 17.78
C PHE A 155 -4.71 -15.63 18.31
N GLY A 156 -4.02 -16.31 19.22
CA GLY A 156 -4.56 -17.42 19.99
C GLY A 156 -5.28 -16.98 21.28
N PRO A 157 -5.94 -17.91 21.97
CA PRO A 157 -6.63 -17.63 23.24
C PRO A 157 -5.68 -17.26 24.39
N ASP A 158 -4.37 -17.48 24.23
CA ASP A 158 -3.31 -17.33 25.23
C ASP A 158 -2.56 -15.99 25.16
N LYS A 159 -3.11 -14.97 24.47
CA LYS A 159 -2.46 -13.66 24.22
C LYS A 159 -1.11 -13.77 23.49
N VAL A 160 -0.90 -14.87 22.77
CA VAL A 160 0.21 -15.06 21.85
C VAL A 160 -0.34 -14.93 20.44
N ALA A 161 0.39 -14.26 19.55
CA ALA A 161 0.11 -14.30 18.12
C ALA A 161 1.13 -15.16 17.41
N GLU A 162 0.67 -15.92 16.43
CA GLU A 162 1.55 -16.48 15.41
C GLU A 162 1.75 -15.45 14.30
N VAL A 163 2.98 -15.03 14.07
CA VAL A 163 3.37 -14.13 12.98
C VAL A 163 3.75 -14.97 11.76
N LEU A 164 3.01 -14.80 10.68
CA LEU A 164 3.22 -15.43 9.39
C LEU A 164 3.86 -14.43 8.41
N ALA A 165 4.85 -14.91 7.65
CA ALA A 165 5.37 -14.15 6.53
C ALA A 165 4.32 -14.03 5.41
N GLY A 166 4.43 -13.00 4.57
CA GLY A 166 3.45 -12.76 3.49
C GLY A 166 3.46 -13.83 2.39
N ASP A 167 4.54 -14.60 2.27
CA ASP A 167 4.70 -15.73 1.36
C ASP A 167 4.37 -17.09 2.01
N ASP A 168 4.06 -17.13 3.31
CA ASP A 168 3.58 -18.35 3.97
C ASP A 168 2.27 -18.81 3.30
N PRO A 169 2.14 -20.08 2.86
CA PRO A 169 0.92 -20.58 2.26
C PRO A 169 -0.33 -20.36 3.13
N ARG A 170 -0.18 -20.38 4.45
CA ARG A 170 -1.26 -20.13 5.41
C ARG A 170 -1.70 -18.67 5.41
N ALA A 171 -0.79 -17.73 5.12
CA ALA A 171 -1.11 -16.32 4.96
C ALA A 171 -1.98 -16.05 3.72
N GLN A 172 -1.93 -16.91 2.70
CA GLN A 172 -2.75 -16.76 1.49
C GLN A 172 -4.25 -16.88 1.76
N ALA A 173 -4.66 -17.65 2.77
CA ALA A 173 -6.06 -17.72 3.21
C ALA A 173 -6.60 -16.37 3.73
N PHE A 174 -5.70 -15.43 4.01
CA PHE A 174 -5.96 -14.08 4.53
C PHE A 174 -5.68 -12.97 3.50
N ALA A 175 -5.32 -13.32 2.27
CA ALA A 175 -5.15 -12.36 1.19
C ALA A 175 -6.49 -11.69 0.85
N ILE A 176 -6.47 -10.39 0.52
CA ILE A 176 -7.65 -9.74 -0.03
C ILE A 176 -7.78 -10.23 -1.48
N GLU A 177 -8.88 -10.90 -1.80
CA GLU A 177 -9.24 -11.11 -3.20
C GLU A 177 -9.49 -9.73 -3.84
N PRO A 178 -8.90 -9.43 -5.02
CA PRO A 178 -9.30 -8.26 -5.78
C PRO A 178 -10.80 -8.37 -6.04
N GLN A 179 -11.60 -7.46 -5.48
CA GLN A 179 -13.02 -7.43 -5.81
C GLN A 179 -13.14 -7.09 -7.30
N ALA A 180 -13.65 -8.03 -8.09
CA ALA A 180 -14.11 -7.72 -9.44
C ALA A 180 -15.15 -6.59 -9.35
N PRO A 181 -15.13 -5.62 -10.28
CA PRO A 181 -16.17 -4.61 -10.33
C PRO A 181 -17.52 -5.32 -10.42
N GLN A 182 -18.37 -5.18 -9.41
CA GLN A 182 -19.74 -5.65 -9.54
C GLN A 182 -20.43 -4.80 -10.60
N PRO A 183 -21.01 -5.39 -11.65
CA PRO A 183 -21.80 -4.64 -12.60
C PRO A 183 -22.96 -4.01 -11.82
N ARG A 184 -22.96 -2.68 -11.72
CA ARG A 184 -24.15 -1.95 -11.30
C ARG A 184 -25.11 -2.02 -12.50
N PHE A 185 -26.10 -2.89 -12.40
CA PHE A 185 -27.27 -2.79 -13.26
C PHE A 185 -27.89 -1.40 -13.06
N GLY A 186 -28.15 -0.74 -14.19
CA GLY A 186 -28.57 0.67 -14.28
C GLY A 186 -29.97 0.94 -13.75
#